data_AF-A0A368FGY8-F1
#
_entry.id   AF-A0A368FGY8-F1
#
_cell.length_a   1.000
_cell.length_b   1.000
_cell.length_c   1.000
_cell.angle_alpha   90.00
_cell.angle_beta   90.00
_cell.angle_gamma   90.00
#
_symmetry.space_group_name_H-M   'P 1'
#
loop_
_entity.id
_entity.type
_entity.pdbx_description
1 polymer ?
#
loop_
_entity_poly.entity_id
_entity_poly.type
_entity_poly.pdbx_seq_one_letter_code
_entity_poly.pdbx_strand_id
1 'polypeptide(L)'
;MHWSNSTCTVLTGSVARLSDVGHMPNKETFSAGGNFRHGQFESHIYSFGADTYVVCYGRGVMPVSGLWAATGALANGEPFSLARLIYTYGHESFNQLSLALTHTFNYYKSKATGKSEL
;
A
#
# COMPACT_ATOMS: atom_id res chain seq x y z
N MET A 1 12.33 -2.52 -4.33
CA MET A 1 12.62 -1.12 -3.97
C MET A 1 11.39 -0.26 -4.20
N HIS A 2 10.72 0.22 -3.15
CA HIS A 2 9.40 0.86 -3.24
C HIS A 2 9.48 2.39 -3.00
N TRP A 3 8.62 3.18 -3.65
CA TRP A 3 8.55 4.66 -3.50
C TRP A 3 7.57 5.08 -2.40
N SER A 4 7.27 4.17 -1.49
CA SER A 4 6.38 4.39 -0.36
C SER A 4 6.93 3.69 0.88
N ASN A 5 6.71 4.31 2.02
CA ASN A 5 6.95 3.73 3.32
C ASN A 5 5.70 2.96 3.77
N SER A 6 5.83 1.66 3.96
CA SER A 6 4.72 0.75 4.26
C SER A 6 4.91 0.11 5.63
N THR A 7 3.90 0.21 6.49
CA THR A 7 3.84 -0.53 7.76
C THR A 7 2.82 -1.64 7.61
N CYS A 8 3.20 -2.87 7.95
CA CYS A 8 2.34 -4.03 7.88
C CYS A 8 2.20 -4.70 9.26
N THR A 9 0.98 -5.15 9.56
CA THR A 9 0.63 -5.91 10.76
C THR A 9 0.28 -7.33 10.35
N VAL A 10 0.85 -8.32 11.04
CA VAL A 10 0.50 -9.73 10.86
C VAL A 10 -0.77 -10.03 11.65
N LEU A 11 -1.86 -10.38 10.97
CA LEU A 11 -3.12 -10.75 11.61
C LEU A 11 -3.11 -12.23 12.05
N THR A 12 -2.56 -13.09 11.21
CA THR A 12 -2.40 -14.53 11.46
C THR A 12 -1.19 -15.06 10.70
N GLY A 13 -0.68 -16.22 11.11
CA GLY A 13 0.53 -16.83 10.53
C GLY A 13 1.81 -16.13 10.97
N SER A 14 2.79 -16.09 10.07
CA SER A 14 4.10 -15.49 10.34
C SER A 14 4.77 -14.95 9.08
N VAL A 15 5.49 -13.84 9.23
CA VAL A 15 6.30 -13.24 8.16
C VAL A 15 7.76 -13.24 8.59
N ALA A 16 8.66 -13.77 7.76
CA ALA A 16 10.09 -13.62 7.94
C ALA A 16 10.63 -12.56 6.96
N ARG A 17 11.49 -11.66 7.46
CA ARG A 17 12.19 -10.65 6.68
C ARG A 17 13.68 -10.96 6.68
N LEU A 18 14.28 -10.93 5.50
CA LEU A 18 15.72 -11.01 5.32
C LEU A 18 16.20 -9.71 4.67
N SER A 19 17.19 -9.07 5.30
CA SER A 19 17.86 -7.90 4.74
C SER A 19 18.69 -8.29 3.51
N ASP A 20 18.58 -7.52 2.44
CA ASP A 20 19.31 -7.71 1.17
C ASP A 20 20.75 -7.15 1.23
N VAL A 21 21.20 -6.69 2.41
CA VAL A 21 22.52 -6.08 2.61
C VAL A 21 23.53 -7.18 2.95
N GLY A 22 24.40 -7.50 1.98
CA GLY A 22 25.22 -8.71 1.93
C GLY A 22 26.36 -8.87 2.94
N HIS A 23 26.15 -8.65 4.25
CA HIS A 23 27.19 -8.92 5.26
C HIS A 23 26.73 -9.63 6.54
N MET A 24 25.45 -9.95 6.74
CA MET A 24 25.00 -10.97 7.68
C MET A 24 23.47 -11.15 7.52
N PRO A 25 22.96 -12.38 7.34
CA PRO A 25 21.52 -12.62 7.23
C PRO A 25 20.86 -12.46 8.60
N ASN A 26 20.55 -11.23 9.00
CA ASN A 26 19.69 -11.01 10.15
C ASN A 26 18.25 -11.32 9.73
N LYS A 27 17.85 -12.57 9.94
CA LYS A 27 16.49 -13.04 9.67
C LYS A 27 15.60 -12.62 10.82
N GLU A 28 14.74 -11.65 10.57
CA GLU A 28 13.70 -11.25 11.52
C GLU A 28 12.42 -12.03 11.24
N THR A 29 11.69 -12.41 12.30
CA THR A 29 10.40 -13.10 12.16
C THR A 29 9.34 -12.38 12.97
N PHE A 30 8.19 -12.14 12.35
CA PHE A 30 7.03 -11.46 12.90
C PHE A 30 5.88 -12.45 12.98
N SER A 31 5.38 -12.71 14.18
CA SER A 31 4.17 -13.51 14.44
C SER A 31 2.92 -12.64 14.47
N ALA A 32 1.74 -13.25 14.59
CA ALA A 32 0.47 -12.56 14.76
C ALA A 32 0.52 -11.46 15.85
N GLY A 33 -0.02 -10.28 15.53
CA GLY A 33 0.09 -9.06 16.34
C GLY A 33 1.40 -8.28 16.14
N GLY A 34 2.40 -8.88 15.49
CA GLY A 34 3.66 -8.25 15.14
C GLY A 34 3.51 -7.23 14.02
N ASN A 35 4.31 -6.17 14.09
CA ASN A 35 4.38 -5.12 13.09
C ASN A 35 5.77 -5.07 12.48
N PHE A 36 5.83 -4.85 11.17
CA PHE A 36 7.08 -4.56 10.47
C PHE A 36 6.90 -3.38 9.53
N ARG A 37 8.00 -2.67 9.28
CA ARG A 37 8.04 -1.56 8.35
C ARG A 37 8.96 -1.88 7.17
N HIS A 38 8.53 -1.48 5.99
CA HIS A 38 9.32 -1.43 4.77
C HIS A 38 9.54 0.04 4.43
N GLY A 39 10.77 0.53 4.64
CA GLY A 39 11.10 1.92 4.34
C GLY A 39 11.08 2.22 2.85
N GLN A 40 11.02 3.51 2.52
CA GLN A 40 11.15 3.95 1.13
C GLN A 40 12.55 3.60 0.62
N PHE A 41 12.63 3.06 -0.59
CA PHE A 41 13.86 2.59 -1.24
C PHE A 41 14.60 1.44 -0.54
N GLU A 42 14.01 0.83 0.47
CA GLU A 42 14.58 -0.37 1.06
C GLU A 42 14.36 -1.60 0.14
N SER A 43 15.25 -2.57 0.28
CA SER A 43 15.14 -3.88 -0.34
C SER A 43 15.20 -4.93 0.76
N HIS A 44 14.15 -5.73 0.85
CA HIS A 44 14.04 -6.83 1.80
C HIS A 44 13.37 -7.99 1.08
N ILE A 45 13.80 -9.21 1.42
CA ILE A 45 13.13 -10.43 0.98
C ILE A 45 12.16 -10.86 2.08
N TYR A 46 10.89 -11.00 1.74
CA TYR A 46 9.86 -11.46 2.66
C TYR A 46 9.47 -12.90 2.34
N SER A 47 9.34 -13.71 3.37
CA SER A 47 8.83 -15.08 3.30
C SER A 47 7.60 -15.19 4.19
N PHE A 48 6.49 -15.63 3.60
CA PHE A 48 5.21 -15.79 4.29
C PHE A 48 5.01 -17.26 4.66
N GLY A 49 4.66 -17.54 5.92
CA GLY A 49 4.29 -18.88 6.37
C GLY A 49 2.89 -19.29 5.89
N ALA A 50 2.51 -20.54 6.18
CA ALA A 50 1.14 -21.01 5.91
C ALA A 50 0.09 -20.15 6.63
N ASP A 51 -1.05 -19.94 5.98
CA ASP A 51 -2.20 -19.19 6.51
C ASP A 51 -1.85 -17.78 7.04
N THR A 52 -0.92 -17.10 6.35
CA THR A 52 -0.48 -15.77 6.73
C THR A 52 -1.34 -14.69 6.08
N TYR A 53 -1.96 -13.85 6.92
CA TYR A 53 -2.68 -12.66 6.49
C TYR A 53 -2.02 -11.43 7.10
N VAL A 54 -1.79 -10.42 6.26
CA VAL A 54 -1.20 -9.15 6.67
C VAL A 54 -2.06 -7.99 6.21
N VAL A 55 -2.10 -6.94 7.02
CA VAL A 55 -2.70 -5.66 6.64
C VAL A 55 -1.59 -4.63 6.56
N CYS A 56 -1.49 -3.95 5.43
CA CYS A 56 -0.46 -2.97 5.17
C CYS A 56 -1.04 -1.58 4.95
N TYR A 57 -0.40 -0.59 5.54
CA TYR A 57 -0.68 0.82 5.33
C TYR A 57 0.57 1.49 4.76
N GLY A 58 0.43 2.06 3.55
CA GLY A 58 1.52 2.72 2.83
C GLY A 58 1.31 4.22 2.71
N ARG A 59 2.39 4.99 2.84
CA ARG A 59 2.45 6.43 2.52
C ARG A 59 3.58 6.71 1.54
N GLY A 60 3.26 7.45 0.47
CA GLY A 60 4.21 7.85 -0.55
C GLY A 60 3.60 7.78 -1.94
N VAL A 61 4.43 7.57 -2.96
CA VAL A 61 3.98 7.50 -4.35
C VAL A 61 3.50 6.09 -4.67
N MET A 62 2.25 5.80 -4.27
CA MET A 62 1.62 4.48 -4.46
C MET A 62 1.48 4.02 -5.93
N PRO A 63 1.19 4.89 -6.92
CA PRO A 63 1.13 4.44 -8.32
C PRO A 63 2.46 3.87 -8.83
N VAL A 64 3.58 4.55 -8.57
CA VAL A 64 4.93 4.13 -8.99
C VAL A 64 5.34 2.86 -8.25
N SER A 65 5.03 2.83 -6.97
CA SER A 65 5.20 1.70 -6.07
C SER A 65 4.44 0.44 -6.54
N GLY A 66 3.22 0.60 -7.04
CA GLY A 66 2.38 -0.48 -7.57
C GLY A 66 2.91 -1.11 -8.87
N LEU A 67 3.83 -0.47 -9.59
CA LEU A 67 4.47 -1.07 -10.77
C LEU A 67 5.18 -2.38 -10.42
N TRP A 68 5.73 -2.51 -9.21
CA TRP A 68 6.35 -3.75 -8.73
C TRP A 68 5.35 -4.88 -8.53
N ALA A 69 4.09 -4.57 -8.19
CA ALA A 69 3.04 -5.59 -8.16
C ALA A 69 2.65 -6.03 -9.58
N ALA A 70 2.71 -5.11 -10.55
CA ALA A 70 2.41 -5.41 -11.95
C ALA A 70 3.45 -6.33 -12.60
N THR A 71 4.74 -6.16 -12.30
CA THR A 71 5.78 -7.03 -12.87
C THR A 71 5.60 -8.49 -12.46
N GLY A 72 5.18 -8.76 -11.21
CA GLY A 72 4.88 -10.11 -10.74
C GLY A 72 3.70 -10.75 -11.48
N ALA A 73 2.61 -10.00 -11.68
CA ALA A 73 1.46 -10.50 -12.43
C ALA A 73 1.79 -10.75 -13.92
N LEU A 74 2.59 -9.88 -14.54
CA LEU A 74 3.06 -10.06 -15.92
C LEU A 74 3.99 -11.27 -16.06
N ALA A 75 4.93 -11.45 -15.12
CA ALA A 75 5.86 -12.58 -15.13
C ALA A 75 5.14 -13.94 -14.97
N ASN A 76 4.07 -13.99 -14.19
CA ASN A 76 3.26 -15.20 -13.99
C ASN A 76 2.16 -15.38 -15.05
N GLY A 77 2.01 -14.46 -16.01
CA GLY A 77 0.99 -14.56 -17.05
C GLY A 77 -0.44 -14.42 -16.53
N GLU A 78 -0.67 -13.59 -15.51
CA GLU A 78 -1.98 -13.37 -14.88
C GLU A 78 -2.59 -12.00 -15.22
N PRO A 79 -3.05 -11.77 -16.47
CA PRO A 79 -3.56 -10.46 -16.89
C PRO A 79 -4.84 -10.05 -16.16
N PHE A 80 -5.68 -11.01 -15.78
CA PHE A 80 -6.93 -10.71 -15.06
C PHE A 80 -6.69 -10.24 -13.63
N SER A 81 -5.72 -10.83 -12.91
CA SER A 81 -5.29 -10.38 -11.59
C SER A 81 -4.79 -8.93 -11.66
N LEU A 82 -3.99 -8.60 -12.67
CA LEU A 82 -3.49 -7.25 -12.91
C LEU A 82 -4.63 -6.27 -13.26
N ALA A 83 -5.55 -6.65 -14.14
CA ALA A 83 -6.69 -5.81 -14.50
C ALA A 83 -7.57 -5.51 -13.27
N ARG A 84 -7.80 -6.50 -12.41
CA ARG A 84 -8.53 -6.32 -11.15
C ARG A 84 -7.82 -5.36 -10.21
N LEU A 85 -6.49 -5.45 -10.09
CA LEU A 85 -5.68 -4.53 -9.29
C LEU A 85 -5.81 -3.08 -9.80
N ILE A 86 -5.65 -2.88 -11.11
CA ILE A 86 -5.78 -1.56 -11.75
C ILE A 86 -7.20 -0.99 -11.55
N TYR A 87 -8.22 -1.82 -11.75
CA TYR A 87 -9.61 -1.41 -11.55
C TYR A 87 -9.89 -0.99 -10.10
N THR A 88 -9.46 -1.81 -9.13
CA THR A 88 -9.68 -1.53 -7.70
C THR A 88 -8.97 -0.24 -7.28
N TYR A 89 -7.72 -0.07 -7.71
CA TYR A 89 -6.96 1.15 -7.43
C TYR A 89 -7.59 2.39 -8.08
N GLY A 90 -8.00 2.28 -9.35
CA GLY A 90 -8.64 3.37 -10.09
C GLY A 90 -10.00 3.76 -9.50
N HIS A 91 -10.81 2.77 -9.11
CA HIS A 91 -12.11 3.00 -8.49
C HIS A 91 -11.97 3.79 -7.17
N GLU A 92 -11.08 3.35 -6.28
CA GLU A 92 -10.88 4.04 -5.00
C GLU A 92 -10.25 5.42 -5.18
N SER A 93 -9.32 5.58 -6.13
CA SER A 93 -8.72 6.87 -6.45
C SER A 93 -9.78 7.86 -6.97
N PHE A 94 -10.68 7.40 -7.84
CA PHE A 94 -11.77 8.22 -8.35
C PHE A 94 -12.78 8.58 -7.25
N ASN A 95 -13.10 7.63 -6.37
CA ASN A 95 -13.96 7.87 -5.22
C ASN A 95 -13.38 8.98 -4.32
N GLN A 96 -12.11 8.88 -3.94
CA GLN A 96 -11.43 9.92 -3.15
C GLN A 96 -11.38 11.27 -3.86
N LEU A 97 -11.12 11.28 -5.18
CA LEU A 97 -11.15 12.50 -5.98
C LEU A 97 -12.54 13.14 -5.98
N SER A 98 -13.60 12.34 -6.16
CA SER A 98 -14.98 12.82 -6.19
C SER A 98 -15.41 13.43 -4.86
N LEU A 99 -15.01 12.81 -3.74
CA LEU A 99 -15.22 13.33 -2.39
C LEU A 99 -14.48 14.65 -2.21
N ALA A 100 -13.19 14.69 -2.57
CA ALA A 100 -12.39 15.91 -2.48
C ALA A 100 -13.02 17.06 -3.30
N LEU A 101 -13.41 16.81 -4.55
CA LEU A 101 -14.08 17.79 -5.41
C LEU A 101 -15.40 18.28 -4.80
N THR A 102 -16.21 17.37 -4.26
CA THR A 102 -17.48 17.71 -3.62
C THR A 102 -17.26 18.60 -2.39
N HIS A 103 -16.29 18.26 -1.54
CA HIS A 103 -15.90 19.09 -0.40
C HIS A 103 -15.37 20.46 -0.82
N THR A 104 -14.51 20.51 -1.84
CA THR A 104 -13.99 21.75 -2.39
C THR A 104 -15.11 22.62 -2.95
N PHE A 105 -16.01 22.05 -3.75
CA PHE A 105 -17.16 22.76 -4.30
C PHE A 105 -18.07 23.31 -3.20
N ASN A 106 -18.41 22.48 -2.21
CA ASN A 106 -19.24 22.90 -1.08
C ASN A 106 -18.57 24.00 -0.25
N TYR A 107 -17.26 23.93 -0.05
CA TYR A 107 -16.48 24.97 0.64
C TYR A 107 -16.49 26.30 -0.12
N TYR A 108 -16.28 26.29 -1.43
CA TYR A 108 -16.35 27.51 -2.23
C TYR A 108 -17.78 28.06 -2.32
N LYS A 109 -18.78 27.18 -2.42
CA LYS A 109 -20.20 27.54 -2.42
C LYS A 109 -20.61 28.18 -1.10
N SER A 110 -20.23 27.63 0.05
CA SER A 110 -20.56 28.20 1.37
C SER A 110 -19.89 29.56 1.56
N LYS A 111 -18.62 29.70 1.13
CA LYS A 111 -17.90 30.97 1.14
C LYS A 111 -18.54 32.03 0.24
N ALA A 112 -18.97 31.66 -0.97
CA ALA A 112 -19.61 32.57 -1.92
C ALA A 112 -21.05 32.96 -1.51
N THR A 113 -21.77 32.07 -0.83
CA THR A 113 -23.16 32.32 -0.38
C THR A 113 -23.23 32.99 0.99
N GLY A 114 -22.11 33.37 1.59
CA GLY A 114 -22.05 34.08 2.87
C GLY A 114 -22.53 33.26 4.07
N LYS A 115 -22.76 31.95 3.89
CA LYS A 115 -22.99 31.01 4.99
C LYS A 115 -21.64 30.58 5.57
N SER A 116 -20.87 31.54 6.07
CA SER A 116 -19.80 31.22 7.00
C SER A 116 -20.48 30.91 8.33
N GLU A 117 -20.41 29.64 8.76
CA GLU A 117 -20.75 29.29 10.13
C GLU A 117 -19.92 30.16 11.09
N LEU A 118 -20.66 30.95 11.89
CA LEU A 118 -20.25 31.42 13.21
C LEU A 118 -20.67 30.36 14.22
#